data_AF-A0A387B866-F1
#
_entry.id   AF-A0A387B866-F1
#
_cell.length_a   1.000
_cell.length_b   1.000
_cell.length_c   1.000
_cell.angle_alpha   90.00
_cell.angle_beta   90.00
_cell.angle_gamma   90.00
#
_symmetry.space_group_name_H-M   'P 1'
#
loop_
_entity.id
_entity.type
_entity.pdbx_description
1 polymer ?
#
loop_
_entity_poly.entity_id
_entity_poly.type
_entity_poly.pdbx_seq_one_letter_code
_entity_poly.pdbx_strand_id
1 'polypeptide(L)'
;MHDHGDSSSGIFRGRRSAAALIGILERVGATAVQQSAVNGEPGIVLRDACGDVVGVLALDPGRRRFRSVWVCTAPQKLRGWRRSDPADGDVTSEDPPLSTL
;
A
#
# COMPACT_ATOMS: atom_id res chain seq x y z
N MET A 1 18.42 -8.05 7.83
CA MET A 1 17.40 -7.25 7.14
C MET A 1 18.01 -5.87 6.91
N HIS A 2 18.46 -5.58 5.68
CA HIS A 2 19.32 -4.42 5.39
C HIS A 2 18.47 -3.20 4.98
N ASP A 3 18.59 -2.13 5.74
CA ASP A 3 17.86 -0.87 5.56
C ASP A 3 18.66 0.06 4.65
N HIS A 4 18.29 0.14 3.37
CA HIS A 4 18.75 1.23 2.51
C HIS A 4 17.87 2.46 2.75
N GLY A 5 18.32 3.29 3.68
CA GLY A 5 17.69 4.56 4.04
C GLY A 5 17.63 5.51 2.85
N ASP A 6 16.41 5.76 2.38
CA ASP A 6 16.06 7.04 1.77
C ASP A 6 15.75 8.02 2.91
N SER A 7 16.03 9.30 2.68
CA SER A 7 15.69 10.47 3.49
C SER A 7 14.23 10.58 3.97
N SER A 8 13.36 9.65 3.58
CA SER A 8 11.97 9.50 4.02
C SER A 8 11.79 8.62 5.28
N SER A 9 12.87 8.09 5.88
CA SER A 9 12.76 7.25 7.06
C SER A 9 12.30 8.05 8.30
N GLY A 10 11.33 7.49 9.03
CA GLY A 10 10.80 8.12 10.24
C GLY A 10 9.65 7.32 10.86
N ILE A 11 9.56 7.33 12.19
CA ILE A 11 8.44 6.75 12.93
C ILE A 11 7.57 7.89 13.46
N PHE A 12 6.36 8.00 12.93
CA PHE A 12 5.37 8.97 13.37
C PHE A 12 4.26 8.29 14.17
N ARG A 13 3.73 8.97 15.18
CA ARG A 13 2.65 8.45 16.03
C ARG A 13 1.47 9.41 16.11
N GLY A 14 0.28 8.84 16.26
CA GLY A 14 -0.97 9.57 16.44
C GLY A 14 -1.28 10.51 15.27
N ARG A 15 -1.79 11.71 15.56
CA ARG A 15 -2.21 12.66 14.53
C ARG A 15 -1.09 13.11 13.59
N ARG A 16 0.18 13.06 14.03
CA ARG A 16 1.32 13.43 13.19
C ARG A 16 1.54 12.44 12.04
N SER A 17 1.11 11.19 12.20
CA SER A 17 1.22 10.16 11.17
C SER A 17 0.37 10.50 9.93
N ALA A 18 -0.81 11.09 10.12
CA ALA A 18 -1.67 11.50 9.00
C ALA A 18 -1.03 12.66 8.21
N ALA A 19 -0.53 13.69 8.88
CA ALA A 19 0.16 14.81 8.23
C ALA A 19 1.44 14.35 7.52
N ALA A 20 2.23 13.45 8.13
CA ALA A 20 3.41 12.88 7.50
C ALA A 20 3.05 12.06 6.25
N LEU A 21 1.98 11.26 6.31
CA LEU A 21 1.52 10.49 5.15
C LEU A 21 1.12 11.42 3.99
N ILE A 22 0.33 12.46 4.26
CA ILE A 22 -0.06 13.44 3.22
C ILE A 22 1.18 14.09 2.61
N GLY A 23 2.13 14.55 3.43
CA GLY A 23 3.37 15.14 2.92
C GLY A 23 4.22 14.16 2.09
N ILE A 24 4.18 12.86 2.39
CA ILE A 24 4.81 11.83 1.56
C ILE A 24 4.09 11.71 0.21
N LEU A 25 2.75 11.63 0.20
CA LEU A 25 1.95 11.53 -1.03
C LEU A 25 2.23 12.70 -1.98
N GLU A 26 2.26 13.92 -1.44
CA GLU A 26 2.59 15.14 -2.18
C GLU A 26 4.03 15.09 -2.73
N ARG A 27 5.00 14.69 -1.91
CA ARG A 27 6.42 14.63 -2.30
C ARG A 27 6.70 13.61 -3.39
N VAL A 28 6.04 12.45 -3.36
CA VAL A 28 6.21 11.41 -4.39
C VAL A 28 5.34 11.63 -5.62
N GLY A 29 4.50 12.67 -5.62
CA GLY A 29 3.61 12.98 -6.74
C GLY A 29 2.54 11.91 -6.97
N ALA A 30 2.05 11.26 -5.91
CA ALA A 30 1.01 10.25 -6.04
C ALA A 30 -0.31 10.88 -6.51
N THR A 31 -0.84 10.42 -7.64
CA THR A 31 -2.12 10.87 -8.21
C THR A 31 -3.20 9.79 -8.15
N ALA A 32 -2.81 8.54 -7.94
CA ALA A 32 -3.74 7.42 -7.79
C ALA A 32 -3.33 6.50 -6.63
N VAL A 33 -4.35 5.90 -6.02
CA VAL A 33 -4.24 5.01 -4.86
C VAL A 33 -5.07 3.77 -5.16
N GLN A 34 -4.45 2.59 -5.12
CA GLN A 34 -5.11 1.31 -5.39
C GLN A 34 -4.85 0.32 -4.26
N GLN A 35 -5.88 -0.40 -3.83
CA GLN A 35 -5.70 -1.52 -2.90
C GLN A 35 -5.03 -2.70 -3.62
N SER A 36 -4.08 -3.35 -2.96
CA SER A 36 -3.38 -4.53 -3.48
C SER A 36 -2.79 -5.33 -2.32
N ALA A 37 -2.56 -6.63 -2.53
CA ALA A 37 -1.88 -7.46 -1.55
C ALA A 37 -0.38 -7.10 -1.50
N VAL A 38 0.09 -6.62 -0.34
CA VAL A 38 1.50 -6.33 -0.07
C VAL A 38 2.03 -7.43 0.83
N ASN A 39 2.90 -8.29 0.29
CA ASN A 39 3.43 -9.47 0.98
C ASN A 39 2.32 -10.43 1.49
N GLY A 40 1.21 -10.55 0.75
CA GLY A 40 0.08 -11.39 1.14
C GLY A 40 -0.89 -10.76 2.15
N GLU A 41 -0.62 -9.53 2.59
CA GLU A 41 -1.46 -8.78 3.53
C GLU A 41 -2.11 -7.57 2.83
N PRO A 42 -3.21 -7.01 3.37
CA PRO A 42 -3.83 -5.81 2.82
C PRO A 42 -2.85 -4.64 2.75
N GLY A 43 -2.76 -4.04 1.57
CA GLY A 43 -1.90 -2.89 1.33
C GLY A 43 -2.43 -1.97 0.24
N ILE A 44 -1.64 -0.94 -0.03
CA ILE A 44 -1.98 0.12 -0.97
C ILE A 44 -0.77 0.39 -1.86
N VAL A 45 -1.01 0.52 -3.15
CA VAL A 45 -0.04 0.95 -4.14
C VAL A 45 -0.36 2.39 -4.55
N LEU A 46 0.65 3.23 -4.54
CA LEU A 46 0.60 4.62 -4.99
C LEU A 46 1.18 4.72 -6.39
N ARG A 47 0.45 5.40 -7.28
CA ARG A 47 0.89 5.64 -8.66
C ARG A 47 0.92 7.13 -8.96
N ASP A 48 1.87 7.54 -9.79
CA ASP A 48 1.91 8.89 -10.35
C ASP A 48 1.02 9.02 -11.59
N ALA A 49 1.05 10.20 -12.21
CA ALA A 49 0.26 10.50 -13.41
C ALA A 49 0.65 9.64 -14.63
N CYS A 50 1.86 9.08 -14.64
CA CYS A 50 2.35 8.19 -15.68
C CYS A 50 1.96 6.72 -15.41
N GLY A 51 1.39 6.42 -14.23
CA GLY A 51 1.02 5.07 -13.80
C GLY A 51 2.16 4.30 -13.13
N ASP A 52 3.33 4.90 -12.96
CA ASP A 52 4.49 4.28 -12.32
C ASP A 52 4.22 4.14 -10.81
N VAL A 53 4.67 3.02 -10.23
CA VAL A 53 4.57 2.81 -8.78
C VAL A 53 5.61 3.68 -8.08
N VAL A 54 5.12 4.70 -7.37
CA VAL A 54 5.93 5.67 -6.61
C VAL A 54 5.92 5.42 -5.11
N GLY A 55 5.07 4.51 -4.65
CA GLY A 55 5.11 4.07 -3.26
C GLY A 55 4.20 2.88 -2.98
N VAL A 56 4.48 2.20 -1.87
CA VAL A 56 3.67 1.09 -1.36
C VAL A 56 3.46 1.29 0.13
N LEU A 57 2.23 1.09 0.58
CA LEU A 57 1.86 1.06 1.99
C LEU A 57 1.48 -0.37 2.38
N ALA A 58 2.17 -0.93 3.36
CA ALA A 58 1.70 -2.12 4.06
C ALA A 58 0.88 -1.68 5.28
N LEU A 59 -0.28 -2.31 5.49
CA LEU A 59 -1.18 -2.00 6.59
C LEU A 59 -1.14 -3.15 7.61
N ASP A 60 -1.01 -2.83 8.90
CA ASP A 60 -1.30 -3.80 9.99
C ASP A 60 -2.74 -3.59 10.47
N PRO A 61 -3.68 -4.45 10.03
CA PRO A 61 -5.07 -4.34 10.45
C PRO A 61 -5.23 -4.68 11.93
N GLY A 62 -5.80 -3.75 12.69
CA GLY A 62 -6.38 -4.04 14.01
C GLY A 62 -7.90 -4.20 13.91
N ARG A 63 -8.54 -4.66 15.00
CA ARG A 63 -9.99 -4.98 15.01
C ARG A 63 -10.94 -3.86 14.56
N ARG A 64 -10.56 -2.58 14.75
CA ARG A 64 -11.38 -1.40 14.37
C ARG A 64 -10.57 -0.26 13.74
N ARG A 65 -9.25 -0.40 13.67
CA ARG A 65 -8.31 0.63 13.22
C ARG A 65 -7.01 -0.03 12.81
N PHE A 66 -6.29 0.57 11.86
CA PHE A 66 -4.92 0.17 11.57
C PHE A 66 -4.03 0.45 12.78
N ARG A 67 -3.21 -0.54 13.15
CA ARG A 67 -2.23 -0.41 14.23
C ARG A 67 -0.97 0.31 13.74
N SER A 68 -0.51 -0.08 12.56
CA SER A 68 0.71 0.42 11.95
C SER A 68 0.51 0.55 10.44
N VAL A 69 1.23 1.50 9.85
CA VAL A 69 1.35 1.67 8.41
C VAL A 69 2.83 1.81 8.10
N TRP A 70 3.33 0.98 7.20
CA TRP A 70 4.70 1.08 6.69
C TRP A 70 4.65 1.66 5.29
N VAL A 71 5.41 2.72 5.04
CA VAL A 71 5.47 3.39 3.74
C VAL A 71 6.85 3.14 3.13
N CYS A 72 6.87 2.68 1.87
CA CYS A 72 8.08 2.48 1.10
C CYS A 72 8.03 3.32 -0.17
N THR A 73 8.97 4.25 -0.32
CA THR A 73 9.12 5.12 -1.50
C THR A 73 10.44 4.91 -2.23
N ALA A 74 11.35 4.10 -1.67
CA ALA A 74 12.69 3.92 -2.21
C ALA A 74 12.62 3.27 -3.61
N PRO A 75 13.07 3.94 -4.69
CA PRO A 75 12.86 3.47 -6.07
C PRO A 75 13.40 2.05 -6.31
N GLN A 76 14.53 1.72 -5.69
CA GLN A 76 15.14 0.39 -5.73
C GLN A 76 14.26 -0.72 -5.14
N LYS A 77 13.51 -0.44 -4.06
CA LYS A 77 12.58 -1.38 -3.43
C LYS A 77 11.27 -1.51 -4.22
N LEU A 78 10.93 -0.51 -5.04
CA LEU A 78 9.71 -0.47 -5.87
C LEU A 78 9.87 -1.14 -7.24
N ARG A 79 11.08 -1.50 -7.68
CA ARG A 79 11.30 -2.12 -8.99
C ARG A 79 10.47 -3.40 -9.22
N GLY A 80 10.21 -4.17 -8.16
CA GLY A 80 9.36 -5.38 -8.21
C GLY A 80 7.87 -5.10 -8.41
N TRP A 81 7.41 -3.87 -8.13
CA TRP A 81 6.01 -3.45 -8.22
C TRP A 81 5.60 -2.90 -9.59
N ARG A 82 6.56 -2.76 -10.51
CA ARG A 82 6.33 -2.23 -11.88
C ARG A 82 5.42 -3.11 -12.73
N ARG A 83 4.98 -4.28 -12.24
CA ARG A 83 4.31 -5.31 -13.04
C ARG A 83 3.07 -5.95 -12.42
N SER A 84 2.49 -5.39 -11.36
CA SER A 84 1.24 -5.95 -10.81
C SER A 84 0.11 -5.81 -11.84
N ASP A 85 -0.29 -6.96 -12.37
CA ASP A 85 -1.32 -7.20 -13.37
C ASP A 85 -2.70 -6.71 -12.85
N PRO A 86 -3.61 -6.19 -13.70
CA PRO A 86 -4.95 -5.77 -13.28
C PRO A 86 -5.83 -6.89 -12.68
N ALA A 87 -5.35 -8.14 -12.69
CA ALA A 87 -6.10 -9.32 -12.28
C ALA A 87 -6.23 -9.53 -10.75
N ASP A 88 -5.50 -8.78 -9.91
CA ASP A 88 -5.61 -8.88 -8.43
C ASP A 88 -6.88 -8.20 -7.86
N GLY A 89 -7.84 -7.85 -8.71
CA GLY A 89 -9.07 -7.14 -8.36
C GLY A 89 -10.35 -7.98 -8.31
N ASP A 90 -10.29 -9.30 -8.50
CA ASP A 90 -11.49 -10.14 -8.41
C ASP A 90 -11.60 -10.81 -7.04
N VAL A 91 -12.20 -10.09 -6.09
CA VAL A 91 -12.82 -10.73 -4.93
C VAL A 91 -14.15 -11.26 -5.43
N THR A 92 -14.14 -12.44 -6.06
CA THR A 92 -15.35 -13.24 -6.17
C THR A 92 -15.74 -13.66 -4.75
N SER A 93 -16.78 -13.03 -4.25
CA SER A 93 -17.59 -13.57 -3.18
C SER A 93 -18.10 -14.94 -3.65
N GLU A 94 -17.45 -16.02 -3.27
CA GLU A 94 -18.04 -17.36 -3.34
C GLU A 94 -19.20 -17.42 -2.35
N ASP A 95 -20.40 -17.09 -2.83
CA ASP A 95 -21.64 -17.57 -2.23
C ASP A 95 -21.63 -19.10 -2.33
N PRO A 96 -21.71 -19.87 -1.22
CA PRO A 96 -21.88 -21.30 -1.31
C PRO A 96 -23.26 -21.61 -1.91
N PRO A 97 -23.41 -22.58 -2.83
CA PRO A 97 -24.71 -22.92 -3.35
C PRO A 97 -25.60 -23.42 -2.21
N LEU A 98 -26.77 -22.78 -2.06
CA LEU A 98 -27.89 -23.33 -1.32
C LEU A 98 -28.20 -24.72 -1.90
N SER A 99 -27.84 -25.77 -1.16
CA SER A 99 -28.28 -27.13 -1.46
C SER A 99 -29.79 -27.16 -1.51
N THR A 100 -30.32 -27.33 -2.72
CA THR A 100 -31.71 -27.72 -2.96
C THR A 100 -31.71 -29.25 -3.05
N LEU A 101 -32.28 -29.90 -2.03
CA LEU A 101 -33.20 -31.06 -2.05
C LEU A 101 -33.23 -31.74 -0.68
#